data_AF-A0AAJ6E0V5-F1
#
_entry.id   AF-A0AAJ6E0V5-F1
#
_cell.length_a   1.000
_cell.length_b   1.000
_cell.length_c   1.000
_cell.angle_alpha   90.00
_cell.angle_beta   90.00
_cell.angle_gamma   90.00
#
_symmetry.space_group_name_H-M   'P 1'
#
loop_
_entity.id
_entity.type
_entity.pdbx_description
1 polymer ?
#
loop_
_entity_poly.entity_id
_entity_poly.type
_entity_poly.pdbx_seq_one_letter_code
_entity_poly.pdbx_strand_id
1 'polypeptide(L)'
;MSVYRYIAFAVALASAAAMLYVGLYQSRLVGRLICPFFGEGCEGVANAPFARPFGIPDGYIGAALYIVIVALLLAPLGRWAWIVLLVLSTAATLANILGVRDMMIFGGYCFYCLTTAFLSPVLLWSVWKLG
;
A
#
# COMPACT_ATOMS: atom_id res chain seq x y z
N MET A 1 16.05 12.28 14.46
CA MET A 1 15.34 11.58 13.37
C MET A 1 15.47 12.43 12.11
N SER A 2 15.95 11.87 10.99
CA SER A 2 16.09 12.62 9.73
C SER A 2 14.72 12.92 9.12
N VAL A 3 14.60 14.03 8.38
CA VAL A 3 13.35 14.43 7.68
C VAL A 3 12.81 13.28 6.82
N TYR A 4 13.69 12.56 6.12
CA TYR A 4 13.34 11.39 5.30
C TYR A 4 12.68 10.25 6.08
N ARG A 5 13.05 10.06 7.35
CA ARG A 5 12.45 9.01 8.20
C ARG A 5 11.02 9.35 8.58
N TYR A 6 10.73 10.63 8.85
CA TYR A 6 9.36 11.10 9.09
C TYR A 6 8.49 10.99 7.83
N ILE A 7 9.04 11.33 6.66
CA ILE A 7 8.33 11.17 5.38
C ILE A 7 8.02 9.69 5.15
N ALA A 8 9.02 8.81 5.24
CA ALA A 8 8.83 7.36 5.07
C ALA A 8 7.79 6.82 6.06
N PHE A 9 7.82 7.25 7.32
CA PHE A 9 6.87 6.84 8.34
C PHE A 9 5.45 7.31 8.02
N ALA A 10 5.26 8.59 7.71
CA ALA A 10 3.94 9.14 7.38
C ALA A 10 3.34 8.47 6.14
N VAL A 11 4.16 8.25 5.11
CA VAL A 11 3.75 7.60 3.86
C VAL A 11 3.39 6.14 4.09
N ALA A 12 4.19 5.40 4.85
CA ALA A 12 3.91 4.00 5.17
C ALA A 12 2.66 3.87 6.04
N LEU A 13 2.47 4.74 7.03
CA LEU A 13 1.29 4.76 7.90
C LEU A 13 0.02 5.07 7.11
N ALA A 14 0.05 6.08 6.25
CA ALA A 14 -1.09 6.44 5.38
C ALA A 14 -1.43 5.28 4.43
N SER A 15 -0.42 4.66 3.83
CA SER A 15 -0.61 3.51 2.93
C SER A 15 -1.15 2.28 3.68
N ALA A 16 -0.68 2.03 4.90
CA ALA A 16 -1.19 0.97 5.76
C ALA A 16 -2.68 1.18 6.08
N ALA A 17 -3.05 2.40 6.48
CA ALA A 17 -4.44 2.73 6.80
C ALA A 17 -5.36 2.59 5.58
N ALA A 18 -4.93 3.07 4.42
CA ALA A 18 -5.67 2.92 3.16
C ALA A 18 -5.89 1.44 2.79
N MET A 19 -4.83 0.63 2.83
CA MET A 19 -4.90 -0.79 2.50
C MET A 19 -5.72 -1.59 3.52
N LEU A 20 -5.61 -1.25 4.81
CA LEU A 20 -6.41 -1.87 5.86
C LEU A 20 -7.89 -1.56 5.68
N TYR A 21 -8.23 -0.32 5.30
CA TYR A 21 -9.60 0.06 4.99
C TYR A 21 -10.17 -0.73 3.79
N VAL A 22 -9.39 -0.89 2.72
CA VAL A 22 -9.76 -1.74 1.57
C VAL A 22 -9.92 -3.20 1.98
N GLY A 23 -9.01 -3.73 2.80
CA GLY A 23 -9.08 -5.12 3.30
C GLY A 23 -10.31 -5.36 4.18
N LEU A 24 -10.68 -4.40 5.03
CA LEU A 24 -11.91 -4.43 5.84
C LEU A 24 -13.18 -4.42 4.97
N TYR A 25 -13.17 -3.69 3.85
CA TYR A 25 -14.26 -3.76 2.88
C TYR A 25 -14.32 -5.14 2.22
N GLN A 26 -13.18 -5.69 1.81
CA GLN A 26 -13.11 -6.99 1.13
C GLN A 26 -13.55 -8.17 2.01
N SER A 27 -13.35 -8.07 3.32
CA SER A 27 -13.88 -9.02 4.31
C SER A 27 -15.35 -8.76 4.68
N ARG A 28 -16.01 -7.79 4.03
CA ARG A 28 -17.39 -7.35 4.28
C ARG A 28 -17.63 -6.85 5.70
N LEU A 29 -16.58 -6.47 6.43
CA LEU A 29 -16.71 -5.78 7.72
C LEU A 29 -17.18 -4.34 7.52
N VAL A 30 -16.83 -3.75 6.37
CA VAL A 30 -17.32 -2.44 5.93
C VAL A 30 -18.18 -2.64 4.68
N GLY A 31 -19.43 -2.18 4.71
CA GLY A 31 -20.39 -2.45 3.64
C GLY A 31 -20.24 -1.60 2.37
N ARG A 32 -19.50 -0.48 2.42
CA ARG A 32 -19.26 0.43 1.28
C ARG A 32 -17.88 1.07 1.36
N LEU A 33 -17.23 1.22 0.21
CA LEU A 33 -15.98 1.98 0.07
C LEU A 33 -16.29 3.46 -0.19
N ILE A 34 -15.74 4.35 0.64
CA ILE A 34 -15.87 5.79 0.40
C ILE A 34 -14.93 6.18 -0.74
N CYS A 35 -15.46 6.35 -1.94
CA CYS A 35 -14.67 6.78 -3.09
C CYS A 35 -15.04 8.19 -3.58
N PRO A 36 -14.18 9.20 -3.32
CA PRO A 36 -14.53 10.60 -3.59
C PRO A 36 -14.63 10.93 -5.08
N PHE A 37 -13.95 10.19 -5.96
CA PHE A 37 -13.88 10.50 -7.40
C PHE A 37 -14.43 9.40 -8.32
N PHE A 38 -14.38 8.13 -7.90
CA PHE A 38 -14.64 6.97 -8.79
C PHE A 38 -15.96 6.23 -8.50
N GLY A 39 -16.75 6.66 -7.51
CA GLY A 39 -18.05 6.06 -7.17
C GLY A 39 -17.96 4.54 -6.96
N GLU A 40 -18.85 3.79 -7.63
CA GLU A 40 -18.92 2.32 -7.57
C GLU A 40 -17.71 1.61 -8.23
N GLY A 41 -16.88 2.32 -9.00
CA GLY A 41 -15.70 1.75 -9.64
C GLY A 41 -14.68 1.20 -8.64
N CYS A 42 -14.59 1.79 -7.45
CA CYS A 42 -13.76 1.27 -6.36
C CYS A 42 -14.25 -0.07 -5.82
N GLU A 43 -15.56 -0.23 -5.68
CA GLU A 43 -16.17 -1.46 -5.20
C GLU A 43 -16.01 -2.57 -6.23
N GLY A 44 -16.14 -2.25 -7.52
CA GLY A 44 -15.85 -3.17 -8.62
C GLY A 44 -14.41 -3.67 -8.60
N VAL A 45 -13.42 -2.77 -8.46
CA VAL A 45 -12.00 -3.13 -8.35
C VAL A 45 -11.72 -3.96 -7.10
N ALA A 46 -12.25 -3.56 -5.94
CA ALA A 46 -12.01 -4.27 -4.69
C ALA A 46 -12.64 -5.67 -4.65
N ASN A 47 -13.70 -5.89 -5.43
CA ASN A 47 -14.37 -7.19 -5.57
C ASN A 47 -13.82 -8.04 -6.74
N ALA A 48 -12.89 -7.50 -7.54
CA ALA A 48 -12.37 -8.20 -8.70
C ALA A 48 -11.50 -9.42 -8.29
N PRO A 49 -11.37 -10.44 -9.17
CA PRO A 49 -10.61 -11.66 -8.85
C PRO A 49 -9.13 -11.39 -8.52
N PHE A 50 -8.53 -10.38 -9.14
CA PHE A 50 -7.14 -9.99 -8.89
C PHE A 50 -6.94 -9.32 -7.52
N ALA A 51 -8.00 -8.76 -6.93
CA ALA A 51 -7.97 -8.16 -5.60
C ALA A 51 -8.02 -9.21 -4.47
N ARG A 52 -8.06 -10.50 -4.83
CA ARG A 52 -7.96 -11.62 -3.88
C ARG A 52 -6.90 -12.64 -4.35
N PRO A 53 -5.61 -12.27 -4.40
CA PRO A 53 -4.56 -13.22 -4.70
C PRO A 53 -4.60 -14.36 -3.69
N PHE A 54 -4.66 -15.61 -4.17
CA PHE A 54 -4.80 -16.82 -3.35
C PHE A 54 -6.05 -16.86 -2.45
N GLY A 55 -7.10 -16.09 -2.78
CA GLY A 55 -8.31 -15.98 -1.96
C GLY A 55 -8.18 -15.06 -0.74
N ILE A 56 -7.00 -14.46 -0.52
CA ILE A 56 -6.75 -13.51 0.56
C ILE A 56 -6.96 -12.08 0.03
N PRO A 57 -7.74 -11.23 0.73
CA PRO A 57 -7.86 -9.80 0.42
C PRO A 57 -6.50 -9.12 0.22
N ASP A 58 -6.25 -8.55 -0.97
CA ASP A 58 -5.00 -7.84 -1.28
C ASP A 58 -4.77 -6.65 -0.34
N GLY A 59 -5.85 -6.01 0.13
CA GLY A 59 -5.80 -4.96 1.13
C GLY A 59 -5.13 -5.39 2.44
N TYR A 60 -5.35 -6.62 2.91
CA TYR A 60 -4.66 -7.11 4.12
C TYR A 60 -3.19 -7.41 3.87
N ILE A 61 -2.84 -7.92 2.69
CA ILE A 61 -1.45 -8.17 2.31
C ILE A 61 -0.68 -6.84 2.25
N GLY A 62 -1.26 -5.83 1.59
CA GLY A 62 -0.72 -4.48 1.53
C GLY A 62 -0.59 -3.86 2.93
N ALA A 63 -1.64 -3.96 3.76
CA ALA A 63 -1.62 -3.45 5.12
C ALA A 63 -0.51 -4.08 5.96
N ALA A 64 -0.39 -5.41 5.94
CA ALA A 64 0.66 -6.13 6.65
C ALA A 64 2.06 -5.68 6.21
N LEU A 65 2.28 -5.54 4.91
CA LEU A 65 3.55 -5.08 4.36
C LEU A 65 3.90 -3.67 4.90
N TYR A 66 2.97 -2.72 4.84
CA TYR A 66 3.24 -1.36 5.32
C TYR A 66 3.38 -1.28 6.84
N ILE A 67 2.64 -2.09 7.60
CA ILE A 67 2.79 -2.18 9.06
C ILE A 67 4.20 -2.68 9.44
N VAL A 68 4.71 -3.68 8.72
CA VAL A 68 6.09 -4.17 8.91
C VAL A 68 7.09 -3.04 8.62
N ILE A 69 6.91 -2.29 7.54
CA ILE A 69 7.76 -1.12 7.23
C ILE A 69 7.71 -0.08 8.35
N VAL A 70 6.52 0.25 8.87
CA VAL A 70 6.35 1.17 10.00
C VAL A 70 7.08 0.68 11.25
N ALA A 71 6.96 -0.61 11.58
CA ALA A 71 7.65 -1.21 12.72
C ALA A 71 9.19 -1.16 12.57
N LEU A 72 9.72 -1.48 11.38
CA LEU A 72 11.15 -1.35 11.09
C LEU A 72 11.62 0.11 11.16
N LEU A 73 10.79 1.08 10.76
CA LEU A 73 11.08 2.50 10.85
C LEU A 73 11.05 3.03 12.30
N LEU A 74 10.50 2.30 13.27
CA LEU A 74 10.57 2.64 14.70
C LEU A 74 11.83 2.06 15.36
N ALA A 75 12.32 0.92 14.87
CA ALA A 75 13.55 0.29 15.34
C ALA A 75 14.83 1.08 14.97
N PRO A 76 15.96 0.89 15.68
CA PRO A 76 17.23 1.50 15.27
C PRO A 76 17.64 1.04 13.87
N LEU A 77 17.92 1.99 12.98
CA LEU A 77 18.30 1.75 11.58
C LEU A 77 19.74 1.24 11.51
N GLY A 78 19.93 -0.06 11.69
CA GLY A 78 21.16 -0.76 11.30
C GLY A 78 21.22 -1.01 9.80
N ARG A 79 22.40 -1.38 9.28
CA ARG A 79 22.60 -1.65 7.85
C ARG A 79 21.66 -2.74 7.30
N TRP A 80 21.39 -3.78 8.09
CA TRP A 80 20.43 -4.83 7.75
C TRP A 80 18.98 -4.34 7.73
N ALA A 81 18.56 -3.53 8.71
CA ALA A 81 17.22 -2.96 8.74
C ALA A 81 16.96 -2.05 7.52
N TRP A 82 17.96 -1.29 7.10
CA TRP A 82 17.89 -0.47 5.89
C TRP A 82 17.75 -1.31 4.61
N ILE A 83 18.53 -2.39 4.46
CA ILE A 83 18.41 -3.31 3.31
C ILE A 83 17.01 -3.93 3.27
N VAL A 84 16.49 -4.39 4.42
CA VAL A 84 15.14 -4.96 4.51
C VAL A 84 14.09 -3.91 4.13
N LEU A 85 14.21 -2.67 4.61
CA LEU A 85 13.32 -1.58 4.23
C LEU A 85 13.36 -1.28 2.72
N LEU A 86 14.55 -1.31 2.10
CA LEU A 86 14.70 -1.13 0.66
C LEU A 86 14.00 -2.25 -0.12
N VAL A 87 14.20 -3.50 0.27
CA VAL A 87 13.55 -4.65 -0.37
C VAL A 87 12.04 -4.56 -0.23
N LEU A 88 11.53 -4.27 0.97
CA LEU A 88 10.10 -4.15 1.23
C LEU A 88 9.47 -2.97 0.47
N SER A 89 10.11 -1.80 0.45
CA SER A 89 9.61 -0.64 -0.30
C SER A 89 9.66 -0.85 -1.82
N THR A 90 10.67 -1.56 -2.33
CA THR A 90 10.73 -1.96 -3.74
C THR A 90 9.61 -2.94 -4.08
N ALA A 91 9.41 -3.96 -3.25
CA ALA A 91 8.32 -4.92 -3.42
C ALA A 91 6.94 -4.23 -3.36
N ALA A 92 6.74 -3.29 -2.44
CA ALA A 92 5.52 -2.48 -2.37
C ALA A 92 5.29 -1.70 -3.66
N THR A 93 6.33 -1.07 -4.19
CA THR A 93 6.25 -0.26 -5.42
C THR A 93 5.88 -1.14 -6.61
N LEU A 94 6.54 -2.29 -6.77
CA LEU A 94 6.22 -3.25 -7.83
C LEU A 94 4.79 -3.78 -7.71
N ALA A 95 4.35 -4.16 -6.51
CA ALA A 95 3.00 -4.64 -6.27
C ALA A 95 1.94 -3.60 -6.63
N ASN A 96 2.16 -2.33 -6.26
CA ASN A 96 1.25 -1.25 -6.62
C ASN A 96 1.24 -0.98 -8.14
N ILE A 97 2.39 -1.04 -8.83
CA ILE A 97 2.46 -0.88 -10.29
C ILE A 97 1.66 -1.99 -10.99
N LEU A 98 1.81 -3.25 -10.54
CA LEU A 98 1.02 -4.37 -11.04
C LEU A 98 -0.48 -4.15 -10.79
N GLY A 99 -0.85 -3.71 -9.57
CA GLY A 99 -2.24 -3.39 -9.25
C GLY A 99 -2.83 -2.30 -10.15
N VAL A 100 -2.07 -1.24 -10.46
CA VAL A 100 -2.49 -0.20 -11.43
C VAL A 100 -2.69 -0.78 -12.82
N ARG A 101 -1.80 -1.69 -13.25
CA ARG A 101 -1.96 -2.38 -14.53
C ARG A 101 -3.24 -3.22 -14.58
N ASP A 102 -3.52 -3.98 -13.52
CA ASP A 102 -4.72 -4.82 -13.43
C ASP A 102 -6.00 -3.98 -13.39
N MET A 103 -5.98 -2.85 -12.68
CA MET A 103 -7.06 -1.85 -12.69
C MET A 103 -7.33 -1.29 -14.10
N MET A 104 -6.27 -0.93 -14.85
CA MET A 104 -6.42 -0.45 -16.23
C MET A 104 -7.02 -1.50 -17.15
N ILE A 105 -6.65 -2.78 -17.00
CA ILE A 105 -7.21 -3.89 -17.78
C ILE A 105 -8.68 -4.14 -17.41
N PHE A 106 -9.02 -4.04 -16.13
CA PHE A 106 -10.37 -4.22 -15.63
C PHE A 106 -11.30 -3.05 -16.01
N GLY A 107 -10.76 -1.87 -16.31
CA GLY A 107 -11.53 -0.69 -16.69
C GLY A 107 -12.15 0.06 -15.49
N GLY A 108 -11.68 -0.23 -14.28
CA GLY A 108 -12.12 0.41 -13.04
C GLY A 108 -10.93 0.92 -12.22
N TYR A 109 -11.14 1.97 -11.43
CA TYR A 109 -10.09 2.58 -10.63
C TYR A 109 -10.50 2.68 -9.17
N CYS A 110 -9.55 2.36 -8.28
CA CYS A 110 -9.72 2.57 -6.85
C CYS A 110 -8.89 3.77 -6.38
N PHE A 111 -9.53 4.76 -5.77
CA PHE A 111 -8.85 5.96 -5.26
C PHE A 111 -7.74 5.61 -4.25
N TYR A 112 -8.04 4.70 -3.32
CA TYR A 112 -7.08 4.27 -2.30
C TYR A 112 -5.87 3.55 -2.92
N CYS A 113 -6.10 2.63 -3.85
CA CYS A 113 -5.02 1.90 -4.52
C CYS A 113 -4.17 2.81 -5.42
N LEU A 114 -4.77 3.80 -6.09
CA LEU A 114 -4.03 4.82 -6.83
C LEU A 114 -3.19 5.71 -5.91
N THR A 115 -3.75 6.07 -4.75
CA THR A 115 -3.04 6.88 -3.75
C THR A 115 -1.82 6.12 -3.23
N THR A 116 -1.97 4.84 -2.84
CA THR A 116 -0.83 4.02 -2.41
C THR A 116 0.16 3.76 -3.53
N ALA A 117 -0.32 3.63 -4.78
CA ALA A 117 0.55 3.49 -5.93
C ALA A 117 1.42 4.71 -6.14
N PHE A 118 0.88 5.92 -5.98
CA PHE A 118 1.66 7.15 -6.05
C PHE A 118 2.59 7.34 -4.84
N LEU A 119 2.16 6.93 -3.66
CA LEU A 119 2.93 7.02 -2.42
C LEU A 119 4.09 6.02 -2.35
N SER A 120 4.00 4.87 -3.01
CA SER A 120 5.02 3.81 -2.91
C SER A 120 6.40 4.18 -3.50
N PRO A 121 6.53 4.86 -4.66
CA PRO A 121 7.81 5.43 -5.11
C PRO A 121 8.39 6.47 -4.14
N VAL A 122 7.53 7.29 -3.52
CA VAL A 122 7.97 8.31 -2.55
C VAL A 122 8.55 7.63 -1.30
N LEU A 123 7.93 6.53 -0.85
CA LEU A 123 8.45 5.70 0.22
C LEU A 123 9.82 5.11 -0.15
N LEU A 124 9.95 4.51 -1.32
CA LEU A 124 11.21 3.92 -1.81
C LEU A 124 12.32 4.98 -1.88
N TRP A 125 12.03 6.14 -2.44
CA TRP A 125 13.00 7.25 -2.52
C TRP A 125 13.43 7.73 -1.13
N SER A 126 12.48 7.86 -0.21
CA SER A 126 12.76 8.27 1.17
C SER A 126 13.63 7.25 1.90
N VAL A 127 13.33 5.95 1.74
CA VAL A 127 14.13 4.86 2.31
C VAL A 127 15.54 4.82 1.70
N TRP A 128 15.66 5.02 0.38
CA TRP A 128 16.95 5.05 -0.29
C TRP A 128 17.86 6.18 0.24
N LYS A 129 17.30 7.33 0.61
CA LYS A 129 18.04 8.44 1.23
C LYS A 129 18.44 8.21 2.70
N LEU A 130 17.95 7.15 3.35
CA LEU A 130 18.23 6.86 4.77
C LEU A 130 19.51 6.04 5.01
N GLY A 131 20.09 5.42 3.99
CA GLY A 131 21.30 4.59 4.10
C GLY A 131 22.47 5.19 3.36
#